data_AF-A0A417Y4I4-F1
#
_entry.id   AF-A0A417Y4I4-F1
#
_cell.length_a   1.000
_cell.length_b   1.000
_cell.length_c   1.000
_cell.angle_alpha   90.00
_cell.angle_beta   90.00
_cell.angle_gamma   90.00
#
_symmetry.space_group_name_H-M   'P 1'
#
loop_
_entity.id
_entity.type
_entity.pdbx_description
1 polymer ?
#
loop_
_entity_poly.entity_id
_entity_poly.type
_entity_poly.pdbx_seq_one_letter_code
_entity_poly.pdbx_strand_id
1 'polypeptide(L)'
;MSATCEEAAEQVTRNLGFDCHDVSPVVSVRNPFDLANGTMPVLELVIIAGAVWALVHAVRRLRAGDPVNLAIWCASLIYLFVTEPPLYFPEWFGLDEQYGFIFAHNVFTVQFMWDRLPLYIVAIYPALSQLVYEVVRVLGVFRHRGALVGSILVAFVCQVFYEIFDQLGPQLKWWGWNDANVEVNHPALASVPMNSMLLFASVSFGVMTYLAVKLTGSEAPGGGPRRGWSLTWRIALAGVLTPPSMALFGIPSAVFGGETPDITAQAWVLGIELALVWVAGLWILVSHVRRRDTEGPEPMTPFARVYPVVYLVAMALLWLVALPDFLDADNGITSDGTPVGSGWYTLACFAGAAAVLAVLHTARRRTPVEVG
;
A
#
# COMPACT_ATOMS: atom_id res chain seq x y z
N MET A 1 5.76 25.36 -22.95
CA MET A 1 5.65 24.81 -21.58
C MET A 1 4.37 23.99 -21.53
N SER A 2 4.49 22.66 -21.58
CA SER A 2 3.48 21.72 -21.11
C SER A 2 4.24 20.48 -20.62
N ALA A 3 3.96 20.08 -19.38
CA ALA A 3 4.54 18.90 -18.72
C ALA A 3 3.71 18.49 -17.49
N THR A 4 2.40 18.30 -17.50
CA THR A 4 1.33 18.27 -18.53
C THR A 4 0.06 18.51 -17.70
N CYS A 5 -0.21 19.78 -17.36
CA CYS A 5 -1.45 20.21 -16.72
C CYS A 5 -2.56 20.23 -17.78
N GLU A 6 -2.81 19.07 -18.38
CA GLU A 6 -3.85 18.87 -19.40
C GLU A 6 -5.23 18.93 -18.77
N GLU A 7 -6.29 19.08 -19.57
CA GLU A 7 -7.63 19.41 -19.09
C GLU A 7 -8.13 18.48 -17.97
N ALA A 8 -7.94 17.16 -18.10
CA ALA A 8 -8.31 16.19 -17.07
C ALA A 8 -7.50 16.38 -15.78
N ALA A 9 -6.20 16.61 -15.91
CA ALA A 9 -5.32 16.82 -14.76
C ALA A 9 -5.57 18.18 -14.09
N GLU A 10 -5.87 19.23 -14.86
CA GLU A 10 -6.26 20.55 -14.38
C GLU A 10 -7.60 20.49 -13.63
N GLN A 11 -8.57 19.71 -14.13
CA GLN A 11 -9.85 19.53 -13.45
C GLN A 11 -9.68 18.85 -12.08
N VAL A 12 -8.91 17.75 -12.01
CA VAL A 12 -8.69 17.03 -10.75
C VAL A 12 -7.91 17.88 -9.74
N THR A 13 -6.85 18.56 -10.18
CA THR A 13 -6.04 19.41 -9.29
C THR A 13 -6.79 20.64 -8.78
N ARG A 14 -7.66 21.25 -9.60
CA ARG A 14 -8.58 22.31 -9.16
C ARG A 14 -9.53 21.82 -8.07
N ASN A 15 -10.08 20.61 -8.18
CA ASN A 15 -10.94 20.03 -7.14
C ASN A 15 -10.18 19.77 -5.81
N LEU A 16 -8.89 19.44 -5.91
CA LEU A 16 -7.98 19.30 -4.77
C LEU A 16 -7.55 20.65 -4.17
N GLY A 17 -7.78 21.75 -4.89
CA GLY A 17 -7.57 23.12 -4.41
C GLY A 17 -6.19 23.70 -4.75
N PHE A 18 -5.52 23.21 -5.80
CA PHE A 18 -4.22 23.76 -6.23
C PHE A 18 -4.10 23.84 -7.76
N ASP A 19 -3.12 24.62 -8.21
CA ASP A 19 -2.80 24.82 -9.63
C ASP A 19 -1.62 23.93 -10.03
N CYS A 20 -1.73 23.24 -11.18
CA CYS A 20 -0.65 22.44 -11.76
C CYS A 20 0.21 23.19 -12.81
N HIS A 21 -0.06 24.46 -13.07
CA HIS A 21 0.78 25.30 -13.93
C HIS A 21 2.02 25.85 -13.20
N ASP A 22 3.10 26.07 -13.96
CA ASP A 22 4.33 26.74 -13.53
C ASP A 22 5.03 26.16 -12.28
N VAL A 23 4.82 24.87 -12.01
CA VAL A 23 5.42 24.14 -10.88
C VAL A 23 6.87 23.69 -11.17
N SER A 24 7.65 23.49 -10.11
CA SER A 24 9.04 23.03 -10.21
C SER A 24 9.11 21.62 -10.83
N PRO A 25 9.97 21.40 -11.84
CA PRO A 25 10.05 20.10 -12.52
C PRO A 25 10.68 19.00 -11.66
N VAL A 26 11.55 19.37 -10.71
CA VAL A 26 12.35 18.39 -9.96
C VAL A 26 11.84 18.24 -8.53
N VAL A 27 11.76 19.35 -7.79
CA VAL A 27 11.38 19.34 -6.38
C VAL A 27 10.75 20.67 -5.97
N SER A 28 9.71 20.60 -5.15
CA SER A 28 9.11 21.74 -4.46
C SER A 28 9.12 21.47 -2.95
N VAL A 29 9.36 22.51 -2.17
CA VAL A 29 9.30 22.45 -0.69
C VAL A 29 8.35 23.53 -0.20
N ARG A 30 7.40 23.13 0.64
CA ARG A 30 6.36 23.98 1.23
C ARG A 30 6.44 23.92 2.74
N ASN A 31 5.82 24.88 3.40
CA ASN A 31 5.68 24.87 4.86
C ASN A 31 4.53 23.91 5.25
N PRO A 32 4.76 22.95 6.18
CA PRO A 32 3.73 21.99 6.58
C PRO A 32 2.49 22.63 7.23
N PHE A 33 2.59 23.87 7.71
CA PHE A 33 1.46 24.60 8.30
C PHE A 33 0.60 25.34 7.27
N ASP A 34 1.06 25.41 6.01
CA ASP A 34 0.35 26.09 4.91
C ASP A 34 -0.30 25.07 3.95
N LEU A 35 -0.36 23.79 4.33
CA LEU A 35 -1.02 22.73 3.55
C LEU A 35 -2.55 22.89 3.58
N ALA A 36 -3.22 22.30 2.59
CA ALA A 36 -4.66 22.49 2.36
C ALA A 36 -5.54 22.15 3.57
N ASN A 37 -5.12 21.21 4.42
CA ASN A 37 -5.77 20.94 5.70
C ASN A 37 -4.80 20.29 6.71
N GLY A 38 -5.19 20.31 7.99
CA GLY A 38 -4.35 19.82 9.10
C GLY A 38 -4.13 18.30 9.13
N THR A 39 -4.84 17.51 8.32
CA THR A 39 -4.63 16.05 8.27
C THR A 39 -3.41 15.67 7.44
N MET A 40 -3.05 16.50 6.45
CA MET A 40 -1.91 16.28 5.57
C MET A 40 -0.56 16.18 6.32
N PRO A 41 -0.17 17.15 7.18
CA PRO A 41 1.11 17.03 7.89
C PRO A 41 1.12 15.89 8.92
N VAL A 42 -0.04 15.51 9.47
CA VAL A 42 -0.17 14.34 10.35
C VAL A 42 0.10 13.05 9.57
N LEU A 43 -0.48 12.92 8.38
CA LEU A 43 -0.23 11.80 7.48
C LEU A 43 1.26 11.72 7.10
N GLU A 44 1.87 12.83 6.66
CA GLU A 44 3.29 12.87 6.32
C GLU A 44 4.16 12.36 7.47
N LEU A 45 3.91 12.87 8.68
CA LEU A 45 4.69 12.49 9.85
C LEU A 45 4.60 10.99 10.12
N VAL A 46 3.41 10.41 10.11
CA VAL A 46 3.20 8.98 10.39
C VAL A 46 3.90 8.12 9.34
N ILE A 47 3.73 8.44 8.06
CA ILE A 47 4.26 7.63 6.97
C ILE A 47 5.78 7.78 6.82
N ILE A 48 6.30 9.01 6.84
CA ILE A 48 7.74 9.27 6.70
C ILE A 48 8.52 8.74 7.90
N ALA A 49 8.04 8.96 9.12
CA ALA A 49 8.67 8.38 10.31
C ALA A 49 8.65 6.84 10.25
N GLY A 50 7.55 6.26 9.76
CA GLY A 50 7.43 4.84 9.46
C GLY A 50 8.51 4.33 8.52
N ALA A 51 8.67 4.97 7.36
CA ALA A 51 9.66 4.58 6.35
C ALA A 51 11.11 4.66 6.86
N VAL A 52 11.43 5.73 7.60
CA VAL A 52 12.75 5.91 8.22
C VAL A 52 13.01 4.84 9.28
N TRP A 53 12.04 4.57 10.16
CA TRP A 53 12.19 3.51 11.16
C TRP A 53 12.31 2.14 10.49
N ALA A 54 11.54 1.89 9.45
CA ALA A 54 11.60 0.67 8.67
C ALA A 54 12.97 0.46 8.02
N LEU A 55 13.61 1.53 7.50
CA LEU A 55 14.99 1.47 7.01
C LEU A 55 15.99 1.14 8.11
N VAL A 56 15.90 1.81 9.26
CA VAL A 56 16.77 1.55 10.41
C VAL A 56 16.62 0.09 10.86
N HIS A 57 15.39 -0.43 10.90
CA HIS A 57 15.09 -1.82 11.21
C HIS A 57 15.70 -2.78 10.17
N ALA A 58 15.49 -2.49 8.88
CA ALA A 58 16.03 -3.30 7.78
C ALA A 58 17.56 -3.38 7.78
N VAL A 59 18.24 -2.26 8.04
CA VAL A 59 19.72 -2.22 8.17
C VAL A 59 20.18 -3.04 9.37
N ARG A 60 19.46 -3.00 10.51
CA ARG A 60 19.77 -3.84 11.68
C ARG A 60 19.62 -5.33 11.36
N ARG A 61 18.57 -5.72 10.64
CA ARG A 61 18.36 -7.11 10.19
C ARG A 61 19.46 -7.57 9.25
N LEU A 62 19.87 -6.74 8.29
CA LEU A 62 20.98 -7.04 7.39
C LEU A 62 22.28 -7.29 8.18
N ARG A 63 22.57 -6.45 9.18
CA ARG A 63 23.75 -6.62 10.05
C ARG A 63 23.68 -7.90 10.88
N ALA A 64 22.48 -8.35 11.24
CA ALA A 64 22.23 -9.63 11.89
C ALA A 64 22.22 -10.83 10.92
N GLY A 65 22.47 -10.61 9.63
CA GLY A 65 22.60 -11.67 8.61
C GLY A 65 21.35 -11.94 7.79
N ASP A 66 20.24 -11.22 8.01
CA ASP A 66 19.02 -11.37 7.22
C ASP A 66 18.82 -10.17 6.26
N PRO A 67 18.98 -10.35 4.94
CA PRO A 67 18.84 -9.27 3.98
C PRO A 67 17.38 -8.97 3.58
N VAL A 68 16.40 -9.80 3.96
CA VAL A 68 15.04 -9.75 3.38
C VAL A 68 14.34 -8.41 3.66
N ASN A 69 14.46 -7.87 4.88
CA ASN A 69 13.89 -6.56 5.19
C ASN A 69 14.46 -5.46 4.30
N LEU A 70 15.78 -5.42 4.09
CA LEU A 70 16.37 -4.41 3.20
C LEU A 70 15.96 -4.65 1.75
N ALA A 71 15.84 -5.91 1.34
CA ALA A 71 15.38 -6.27 0.02
C ALA A 71 13.96 -5.75 -0.24
N ILE A 72 13.02 -5.96 0.68
CA ILE A 72 11.64 -5.47 0.55
C ILE A 72 11.61 -3.94 0.56
N TRP A 73 12.38 -3.29 1.44
CA TRP A 73 12.43 -1.83 1.51
C TRP A 73 12.90 -1.23 0.18
N CYS A 74 14.02 -1.71 -0.36
CA CYS A 74 14.55 -1.24 -1.65
C CYS A 74 13.66 -1.66 -2.83
N ALA A 75 13.14 -2.89 -2.85
CA ALA A 75 12.29 -3.37 -3.92
C ALA A 75 10.99 -2.56 -4.02
N SER A 76 10.43 -2.10 -2.89
CA SER A 76 9.24 -1.25 -2.88
C SER A 76 9.49 0.11 -3.52
N LEU A 77 10.68 0.70 -3.34
CA LEU A 77 11.05 1.93 -4.04
C LEU A 77 11.26 1.70 -5.53
N ILE A 78 11.88 0.58 -5.91
CA ILE A 78 12.04 0.24 -7.33
C ILE A 78 10.66 0.02 -7.98
N TYR A 79 9.75 -0.67 -7.28
CA TYR A 79 8.36 -0.81 -7.69
C TYR A 79 7.72 0.57 -7.91
N LEU A 80 7.81 1.49 -6.94
CA LEU A 80 7.36 2.87 -7.10
C LEU A 80 7.94 3.54 -8.36
N PHE A 81 9.25 3.50 -8.58
CA PHE A 81 9.88 4.18 -9.70
C PHE A 81 9.54 3.56 -11.07
N VAL A 82 9.12 2.29 -11.09
CA VAL A 82 8.65 1.64 -12.31
C VAL A 82 7.16 1.92 -12.54
N THR A 83 6.38 2.18 -11.49
CA THR A 83 4.92 2.31 -11.56
C THR A 83 4.43 3.75 -11.59
N GLU A 84 4.88 4.61 -10.68
CA GLU A 84 4.32 5.95 -10.53
C GLU A 84 4.57 6.87 -11.73
N PRO A 85 5.78 6.93 -12.34
CA PRO A 85 5.98 7.82 -13.49
C PRO A 85 5.04 7.51 -14.68
N PRO A 86 4.81 6.23 -15.07
CA PRO A 86 3.78 5.89 -16.05
C PRO A 86 2.35 6.26 -15.66
N LEU A 87 1.99 6.25 -14.37
CA LEU A 87 0.64 6.60 -13.92
C LEU A 87 0.42 8.12 -13.92
N TYR A 88 1.46 8.92 -13.64
CA TYR A 88 1.38 10.38 -13.64
C TYR A 88 1.53 11.01 -15.02
N PHE A 89 2.32 10.38 -15.89
CA PHE A 89 2.65 10.89 -17.22
C PHE A 89 2.52 9.77 -18.28
N PRO A 90 1.33 9.15 -18.43
CA PRO A 90 1.11 8.03 -19.35
C PRO A 90 1.55 8.34 -20.79
N GLU A 91 1.43 9.59 -21.22
CA GLU A 91 1.85 10.09 -22.53
C GLU A 91 3.36 9.97 -22.77
N TRP A 92 4.20 10.08 -21.73
CA TRP A 92 5.65 9.91 -21.86
C TRP A 92 6.05 8.46 -22.13
N PHE A 93 5.16 7.52 -21.83
CA PHE A 93 5.37 6.09 -21.98
C PHE A 93 4.56 5.49 -23.13
N GLY A 94 3.83 6.31 -23.90
CA GLY A 94 2.96 5.85 -24.99
C GLY A 94 1.76 5.04 -24.49
N LEU A 95 1.30 5.35 -23.27
CA LEU A 95 0.27 4.64 -22.54
C LEU A 95 -1.04 5.43 -22.40
N ASP A 96 -1.11 6.63 -23.01
CA ASP A 96 -2.25 7.54 -22.92
C ASP A 96 -3.56 6.90 -23.43
N GLU A 97 -3.52 6.22 -24.58
CA GLU A 97 -4.68 5.52 -25.13
C GLU A 97 -5.15 4.32 -24.27
N GLN A 98 -4.30 3.80 -23.39
CA GLN A 98 -4.60 2.61 -22.58
C GLN A 98 -4.97 2.93 -21.14
N TYR A 99 -4.42 4.01 -20.59
CA TYR A 99 -4.57 4.35 -19.18
C TYR A 99 -5.14 5.74 -18.96
N GLY A 100 -4.89 6.70 -19.86
CA GLY A 100 -5.24 8.11 -19.68
C GLY A 100 -4.77 8.69 -18.32
N PHE A 101 -5.21 9.92 -18.02
CA PHE A 101 -4.96 10.50 -16.71
C PHE A 101 -5.78 9.78 -15.62
N ILE A 102 -5.12 9.22 -14.60
CA ILE A 102 -5.78 8.35 -13.61
C ILE A 102 -6.13 9.10 -12.32
N PHE A 103 -5.17 9.85 -11.74
CA PHE A 103 -5.36 10.57 -10.47
C PHE A 103 -4.27 11.63 -10.24
N ALA A 104 -4.50 12.53 -9.29
CA ALA A 104 -3.47 13.42 -8.75
C ALA A 104 -3.43 13.32 -7.22
N HIS A 105 -2.23 13.37 -6.65
CA HIS A 105 -2.07 13.72 -5.24
C HIS A 105 -2.19 15.22 -5.02
N ASN A 106 -2.63 15.61 -3.82
CA ASN A 106 -2.58 17.00 -3.39
C ASN A 106 -1.13 17.43 -3.10
N VAL A 107 -0.89 18.72 -2.86
CA VAL A 107 0.43 19.28 -2.61
C VAL A 107 0.83 19.18 -1.15
N PHE A 108 1.78 18.29 -0.87
CA PHE A 108 2.37 18.08 0.46
C PHE A 108 3.67 18.89 0.67
N THR A 109 4.30 18.74 1.84
CA THR A 109 5.49 19.51 2.25
C THR A 109 6.65 19.34 1.27
N VAL A 110 6.94 18.10 0.86
CA VAL A 110 7.97 17.79 -0.14
C VAL A 110 7.33 17.07 -1.30
N GLN A 111 7.53 17.62 -2.48
CA GLN A 111 6.95 17.16 -3.73
C GLN A 111 8.03 16.98 -4.79
N PHE A 112 7.87 15.96 -5.63
CA PHE A 112 8.74 15.68 -6.79
C PHE A 112 7.90 15.66 -8.07
N MET A 113 8.59 15.71 -9.22
CA MET A 113 8.00 15.48 -10.54
C MET A 113 6.79 16.38 -10.83
N TRP A 114 7.00 17.70 -10.97
CA TRP A 114 5.91 18.65 -11.23
C TRP A 114 4.76 18.57 -10.21
N ASP A 115 5.12 18.43 -8.94
CA ASP A 115 4.18 18.24 -7.83
C ASP A 115 3.24 17.01 -7.98
N ARG A 116 3.64 16.00 -8.76
CA ARG A 116 2.87 14.75 -8.91
C ARG A 116 3.22 13.68 -7.90
N LEU A 117 4.45 13.68 -7.38
CA LEU A 117 4.95 12.62 -6.50
C LEU A 117 5.32 13.16 -5.10
N PRO A 118 4.41 13.08 -4.12
CA PRO A 118 4.69 13.48 -2.76
C PRO A 118 5.71 12.58 -2.08
N LEU A 119 6.54 13.16 -1.20
CA LEU A 119 7.48 12.38 -0.38
C LEU A 119 6.75 11.34 0.49
N TYR A 120 5.54 11.62 0.96
CA TYR A 120 4.78 10.63 1.73
C TYR A 120 4.40 9.41 0.88
N ILE A 121 4.17 9.56 -0.43
CA ILE A 121 3.94 8.45 -1.36
C ILE A 121 5.25 7.68 -1.57
N VAL A 122 6.37 8.37 -1.77
CA VAL A 122 7.69 7.70 -1.79
C VAL A 122 7.92 6.90 -0.50
N ALA A 123 7.46 7.41 0.64
CA ALA A 123 7.61 6.78 1.94
C ALA A 123 6.56 5.67 2.23
N ILE A 124 5.35 5.72 1.66
CA ILE A 124 4.30 4.74 1.98
C ILE A 124 4.67 3.34 1.50
N TYR A 125 5.32 3.24 0.33
CA TYR A 125 5.82 1.97 -0.22
C TYR A 125 6.73 1.22 0.76
N PRO A 126 7.85 1.79 1.24
CA PRO A 126 8.70 1.13 2.21
C PRO A 126 8.07 1.02 3.61
N ALA A 127 7.28 2.00 4.04
CA ALA A 127 6.67 1.96 5.37
C ALA A 127 5.66 0.81 5.48
N LEU A 128 4.76 0.69 4.49
CA LEU A 128 3.72 -0.31 4.48
C LEU A 128 4.27 -1.70 4.15
N SER A 129 5.14 -1.83 3.14
CA SER A 129 5.74 -3.13 2.79
C SER A 129 6.50 -3.75 3.97
N GLN A 130 7.21 -2.93 4.76
CA GLN A 130 7.87 -3.39 5.98
C GLN A 130 6.87 -3.69 7.10
N LEU A 131 5.82 -2.88 7.28
CA LEU A 131 4.77 -3.13 8.26
C LEU A 131 4.16 -4.53 8.04
N VAL A 132 3.66 -4.79 6.83
CA VAL A 132 2.93 -6.01 6.51
C VAL A 132 3.85 -7.23 6.58
N TYR A 133 5.08 -7.11 6.08
CA TYR A 133 6.07 -8.18 6.13
C TYR A 133 6.47 -8.52 7.56
N GLU A 134 6.80 -7.51 8.38
CA GLU A 134 7.25 -7.74 9.76
C GLU A 134 6.14 -8.32 10.64
N VAL A 135 4.90 -7.89 10.46
CA VAL A 135 3.74 -8.48 11.16
C VAL A 135 3.65 -9.98 10.84
N VAL A 136 3.70 -10.37 9.57
CA VAL A 136 3.61 -11.77 9.17
C VAL A 136 4.86 -12.58 9.55
N ARG A 137 6.05 -11.98 9.48
CA ARG A 137 7.31 -12.60 9.91
C ARG A 137 7.31 -12.89 11.40
N VAL A 138 6.91 -11.94 12.24
CA VAL A 138 6.87 -12.14 13.70
C VAL A 138 5.83 -13.19 14.11
N LEU A 139 4.72 -13.33 13.37
CA LEU A 139 3.81 -14.47 13.54
C LEU A 139 4.50 -15.81 13.25
N GLY A 140 5.62 -15.83 12.53
CA GLY A 140 6.38 -17.05 12.22
C GLY A 140 5.84 -17.80 10.99
N VAL A 141 4.89 -17.21 10.25
CA VAL A 141 4.24 -17.88 9.10
C VAL A 141 5.25 -18.18 8.00
N PHE A 142 6.20 -17.29 7.72
CA PHE A 142 7.27 -17.54 6.75
C PHE A 142 8.14 -18.73 7.14
N ARG A 143 8.49 -18.84 8.43
CA ARG A 143 9.32 -19.91 8.98
C ARG A 143 8.63 -21.27 8.92
N HIS A 144 7.34 -21.33 9.24
CA HIS A 144 6.61 -22.59 9.38
C HIS A 144 5.87 -23.03 8.11
N ARG A 145 5.46 -22.08 7.26
CA ARG A 145 4.59 -22.32 6.10
C ARG A 145 5.19 -21.84 4.77
N GLY A 146 6.40 -21.29 4.83
CA GLY A 146 7.18 -20.91 3.65
C GLY A 146 6.78 -19.59 3.00
N ALA A 147 7.54 -19.21 1.97
CA ALA A 147 7.42 -17.92 1.28
C ALA A 147 6.03 -17.68 0.68
N LEU A 148 5.43 -18.70 0.05
CA LEU A 148 4.13 -18.56 -0.63
C LEU A 148 3.00 -18.24 0.35
N VAL A 149 2.83 -19.06 1.39
CA VAL A 149 1.75 -18.88 2.39
C VAL A 149 1.95 -17.58 3.16
N GLY A 150 3.20 -17.25 3.54
CA GLY A 150 3.50 -15.96 4.17
C GLY A 150 3.15 -14.78 3.27
N SER A 151 3.40 -14.88 1.96
CA SER A 151 3.11 -13.79 1.01
C SER A 151 1.61 -13.61 0.75
N ILE A 152 0.83 -14.70 0.75
CA ILE A 152 -0.64 -14.63 0.71
C ILE A 152 -1.18 -13.91 1.96
N LEU A 153 -0.63 -14.24 3.13
CA LEU A 153 -1.01 -13.52 4.35
C LEU A 153 -0.58 -12.06 4.29
N VAL A 154 0.58 -11.74 3.69
CA VAL A 154 1.01 -10.36 3.47
C VAL A 154 0.04 -9.60 2.57
N ALA A 155 -0.46 -10.19 1.49
CA ALA A 155 -1.48 -9.54 0.65
C ALA A 155 -2.73 -9.19 1.46
N PHE A 156 -3.24 -10.11 2.28
CA PHE A 156 -4.35 -9.86 3.19
C PHE A 156 -4.04 -8.77 4.23
N VAL A 157 -2.87 -8.83 4.88
CA VAL A 157 -2.48 -7.83 5.89
C VAL A 157 -2.31 -6.46 5.23
N CYS A 158 -1.80 -6.40 4.01
CA CYS A 158 -1.74 -5.16 3.25
C CYS A 158 -3.13 -4.62 2.96
N GLN A 159 -4.06 -5.47 2.51
CA GLN A 159 -5.46 -5.07 2.28
C GLN A 159 -6.06 -4.38 3.50
N VAL A 160 -6.01 -5.03 4.67
CA VAL A 160 -6.70 -4.52 5.86
C VAL A 160 -6.05 -3.27 6.46
N PHE A 161 -4.78 -2.99 6.15
CA PHE A 161 -4.11 -1.76 6.59
C PHE A 161 -4.21 -0.64 5.55
N TYR A 162 -3.95 -0.94 4.27
CA TYR A 162 -3.94 0.03 3.19
C TYR A 162 -5.34 0.62 2.93
N GLU A 163 -6.37 -0.22 2.91
CA GLU A 163 -7.72 0.22 2.55
C GLU A 163 -8.33 1.17 3.58
N ILE A 164 -7.86 1.13 4.83
CA ILE A 164 -8.26 2.14 5.83
C ILE A 164 -7.81 3.53 5.40
N PHE A 165 -6.61 3.62 4.82
CA PHE A 165 -6.05 4.85 4.27
C PHE A 165 -6.68 5.20 2.93
N ASP A 166 -6.84 4.23 2.02
CA ASP A 166 -7.31 4.47 0.65
C ASP A 166 -8.78 4.92 0.60
N GLN A 167 -9.62 4.36 1.47
CA GLN A 167 -11.04 4.72 1.60
C GLN A 167 -11.26 6.09 2.26
N LEU A 168 -10.22 6.69 2.85
CA LEU A 168 -10.29 8.00 3.53
C LEU A 168 -9.72 9.14 2.68
N GLY A 169 -8.67 8.85 1.89
CA GLY A 169 -7.90 9.87 1.20
C GLY A 169 -8.67 10.79 0.26
N PRO A 170 -9.59 10.28 -0.58
CA PRO A 170 -10.41 11.13 -1.44
C PRO A 170 -11.25 12.16 -0.66
N GLN A 171 -11.86 11.73 0.45
CA GLN A 171 -12.67 12.60 1.29
C GLN A 171 -11.85 13.74 1.89
N LEU A 172 -10.64 13.44 2.37
CA LEU A 172 -9.72 14.42 2.98
C LEU A 172 -8.84 15.17 1.98
N LYS A 173 -9.10 15.00 0.67
CA LYS A 173 -8.34 15.61 -0.44
C LYS A 173 -6.84 15.32 -0.36
N TRP A 174 -6.45 14.11 0.06
CA TRP A 174 -5.05 13.68 -0.03
C TRP A 174 -4.65 13.36 -1.47
N TRP A 175 -5.60 12.81 -2.22
CA TRP A 175 -5.57 12.65 -3.68
C TRP A 175 -6.99 12.63 -4.23
N GLY A 176 -7.12 12.70 -5.54
CA GLY A 176 -8.39 12.61 -6.24
C GLY A 176 -8.27 11.71 -7.46
N TRP A 177 -9.21 10.80 -7.63
CA TRP A 177 -9.35 9.98 -8.83
C TRP A 177 -9.97 10.80 -9.96
N ASN A 178 -9.52 10.55 -11.19
CA ASN A 178 -10.18 11.06 -12.39
C ASN A 178 -11.40 10.20 -12.71
N ASP A 179 -12.57 10.54 -12.17
CA ASP A 179 -13.79 9.75 -12.34
C ASP A 179 -14.22 9.60 -13.81
N ALA A 180 -13.81 10.54 -14.68
CA ALA A 180 -14.06 10.46 -16.12
C ALA A 180 -13.28 9.33 -16.82
N ASN A 181 -12.26 8.78 -16.17
CA ASN A 181 -11.48 7.65 -16.68
C ASN A 181 -12.17 6.32 -16.34
N VAL A 182 -13.17 5.97 -17.15
CA VAL A 182 -13.99 4.76 -16.96
C VAL A 182 -13.19 3.47 -17.13
N GLU A 183 -12.11 3.48 -17.91
CA GLU A 183 -11.34 2.26 -18.19
C GLU A 183 -10.50 1.79 -16.99
N VAL A 184 -9.94 2.73 -16.23
CA VAL A 184 -9.03 2.42 -15.12
C VAL A 184 -9.71 2.58 -13.76
N ASN A 185 -10.47 3.66 -13.57
CA ASN A 185 -11.04 4.01 -12.26
C ASN A 185 -12.38 3.33 -11.98
N HIS A 186 -12.97 2.65 -12.98
CA HIS A 186 -14.18 1.87 -12.80
C HIS A 186 -13.94 0.38 -13.08
N PRO A 187 -14.65 -0.52 -12.38
CA PRO A 187 -15.62 -0.25 -11.31
C PRO A 187 -14.94 0.24 -10.02
N ALA A 188 -15.68 1.04 -9.25
CA ALA A 188 -15.26 1.54 -7.94
C ALA A 188 -16.15 1.01 -6.81
N LEU A 189 -15.57 0.79 -5.63
CA LEU A 189 -16.31 0.59 -4.39
C LEU A 189 -16.41 1.95 -3.67
N ALA A 190 -17.57 2.58 -3.76
CA ALA A 190 -17.73 3.99 -3.39
C ALA A 190 -16.71 4.84 -4.17
N SER A 191 -15.88 5.65 -3.50
CA SER A 191 -14.91 6.52 -4.15
C SER A 191 -13.59 5.84 -4.59
N VAL A 192 -13.42 4.53 -4.38
CA VAL A 192 -12.11 3.86 -4.59
C VAL A 192 -12.19 2.82 -5.71
N PRO A 193 -11.36 2.92 -6.77
CA PRO A 193 -11.30 1.93 -7.85
C PRO A 193 -10.97 0.53 -7.35
N MET A 194 -11.78 -0.47 -7.73
CA MET A 194 -11.59 -1.85 -7.29
C MET A 194 -10.29 -2.48 -7.85
N ASN A 195 -9.82 -2.00 -9.01
CA ASN A 195 -8.51 -2.38 -9.55
C ASN A 195 -7.37 -1.95 -8.62
N SER A 196 -7.43 -0.75 -8.04
CA SER A 196 -6.47 -0.30 -7.02
C SER A 196 -6.55 -1.22 -5.79
N MET A 197 -7.76 -1.47 -5.30
CA MET A 197 -7.99 -2.29 -4.12
C MET A 197 -7.44 -3.72 -4.25
N LEU A 198 -7.48 -4.32 -5.44
CA LEU A 198 -6.97 -5.67 -5.64
C LEU A 198 -5.49 -5.67 -6.05
N LEU A 199 -5.17 -4.98 -7.14
CA LEU A 199 -3.88 -5.10 -7.81
C LEU A 199 -2.80 -4.33 -7.04
N PHE A 200 -3.13 -3.11 -6.61
CA PHE A 200 -2.19 -2.24 -5.89
C PHE A 200 -2.13 -2.56 -4.41
N ALA A 201 -3.27 -2.67 -3.72
CA ALA A 201 -3.29 -2.84 -2.27
C ALA A 201 -2.96 -4.27 -1.79
N SER A 202 -3.17 -5.28 -2.64
CA SER A 202 -3.00 -6.71 -2.27
C SER A 202 -1.96 -7.44 -3.10
N VAL A 203 -2.21 -7.60 -4.40
CA VAL A 203 -1.43 -8.50 -5.26
C VAL A 203 0.03 -8.06 -5.35
N SER A 204 0.29 -6.78 -5.62
CA SER A 204 1.64 -6.25 -5.79
C SER A 204 2.51 -6.51 -4.56
N PHE A 205 2.00 -6.22 -3.35
CA PHE A 205 2.71 -6.43 -2.08
C PHE A 205 2.93 -7.91 -1.78
N GLY A 206 1.95 -8.77 -2.08
CA GLY A 206 2.10 -10.22 -1.97
C GLY A 206 3.19 -10.76 -2.89
N VAL A 207 3.14 -10.42 -4.19
CA VAL A 207 4.11 -10.88 -5.18
C VAL A 207 5.50 -10.32 -4.91
N MET A 208 5.63 -9.02 -4.62
CA MET A 208 6.89 -8.39 -4.25
C MET A 208 7.53 -9.10 -3.05
N THR A 209 6.73 -9.39 -2.02
CA THR A 209 7.21 -10.10 -0.83
C THR A 209 7.65 -11.51 -1.16
N TYR A 210 6.86 -12.25 -1.95
CA TYR A 210 7.22 -13.60 -2.39
C TYR A 210 8.55 -13.61 -3.13
N LEU A 211 8.71 -12.70 -4.10
CA LEU A 211 9.94 -12.56 -4.88
C LEU A 211 11.12 -12.16 -3.98
N ALA A 212 10.97 -11.15 -3.13
CA ALA A 212 12.03 -10.71 -2.23
C ALA A 212 12.48 -11.82 -1.27
N VAL A 213 11.54 -12.50 -0.60
CA VAL A 213 11.84 -13.63 0.31
C VAL A 213 12.51 -14.76 -0.44
N LYS A 214 11.95 -15.19 -1.58
CA LYS A 214 12.47 -16.35 -2.34
C LYS A 214 13.80 -16.08 -3.00
N LEU A 215 14.04 -14.85 -3.48
CA LEU A 215 15.27 -14.50 -4.17
C LEU A 215 16.39 -14.19 -3.17
N THR A 216 16.09 -13.49 -2.06
CA THR A 216 17.11 -12.95 -1.16
C THR A 216 17.27 -13.73 0.16
N GLY A 217 16.25 -14.48 0.58
CA GLY A 217 16.25 -15.23 1.84
C GLY A 217 17.05 -16.54 1.80
N SER A 218 17.43 -17.04 0.63
CA SER A 218 18.30 -18.22 0.51
C SER A 218 19.77 -17.87 0.72
N GLU A 219 20.50 -18.74 1.41
CA GLU A 219 21.95 -18.60 1.59
C GLU A 219 22.70 -18.50 0.25
N ALA A 220 23.85 -17.83 0.26
CA ALA A 220 24.79 -17.84 -0.84
C ALA A 220 25.39 -19.26 -1.00
N PRO A 221 25.92 -19.62 -2.19
CA PRO A 221 26.55 -20.93 -2.41
C PRO A 221 27.66 -21.30 -1.41
N GLY A 222 28.26 -20.31 -0.73
CA GLY A 222 29.26 -20.50 0.32
C GLY A 222 28.72 -20.57 1.76
N GLY A 223 27.40 -20.74 1.97
CA GLY A 223 26.80 -20.93 3.30
C GLY A 223 26.68 -19.67 4.17
N GLY A 224 26.67 -18.48 3.56
CA GLY A 224 26.53 -17.20 4.25
C GLY A 224 25.44 -16.30 3.65
N PRO A 225 25.09 -15.19 4.32
CA PRO A 225 24.11 -14.24 3.78
C PRO A 225 24.52 -13.71 2.41
N ARG A 226 23.55 -13.56 1.50
CA ARG A 226 23.81 -12.93 0.19
C ARG A 226 24.18 -11.46 0.37
N ARG A 227 25.21 -11.01 -0.35
CA ARG A 227 25.74 -9.64 -0.29
C ARG A 227 26.19 -9.16 -1.66
N GLY A 228 26.46 -7.85 -1.75
CA GLY A 228 26.99 -7.21 -2.96
C GLY A 228 26.06 -7.37 -4.16
N TRP A 229 26.65 -7.51 -5.34
CA TRP A 229 25.93 -7.54 -6.62
C TRP A 229 24.86 -8.63 -6.71
N SER A 230 25.13 -9.80 -6.13
CA SER A 230 24.18 -10.92 -6.08
C SER A 230 22.88 -10.55 -5.36
N LEU A 231 22.97 -9.74 -4.30
CA LEU A 231 21.80 -9.23 -3.58
C LEU A 231 21.13 -8.10 -4.38
N THR A 232 21.90 -7.12 -4.86
CA THR A 232 21.37 -5.95 -5.57
C THR A 232 20.49 -6.30 -6.76
N TRP A 233 20.94 -7.19 -7.65
CA TRP A 233 20.14 -7.52 -8.84
C TRP A 233 18.84 -8.25 -8.48
N ARG A 234 18.83 -9.05 -7.41
CA ARG A 234 17.64 -9.78 -6.94
C ARG A 234 16.61 -8.85 -6.34
N ILE A 235 17.07 -7.82 -5.63
CA ILE A 235 16.23 -6.72 -5.15
C ILE A 235 15.61 -6.00 -6.35
N ALA A 236 16.45 -5.64 -7.33
CA ALA A 236 15.98 -4.99 -8.55
C ALA A 236 14.95 -5.85 -9.29
N LEU A 237 15.21 -7.15 -9.43
CA LEU A 237 14.28 -8.09 -10.06
C LEU A 237 12.94 -8.15 -9.31
N ALA A 238 12.95 -8.23 -7.98
CA ALA A 238 11.73 -8.24 -7.19
C ALA A 238 10.89 -6.96 -7.40
N GLY A 239 11.53 -5.78 -7.39
CA GLY A 239 10.86 -4.51 -7.66
C GLY A 239 10.31 -4.41 -9.09
N VAL A 240 11.14 -4.73 -10.10
CA VAL A 240 10.77 -4.62 -11.53
C VAL A 240 9.68 -5.61 -11.93
N LEU A 241 9.66 -6.83 -11.37
CA LEU A 241 8.63 -7.83 -11.69
C LEU A 241 7.31 -7.60 -10.95
N THR A 242 7.26 -6.70 -9.97
CA THR A 242 6.03 -6.42 -9.22
C THR A 242 4.95 -5.78 -10.11
N PRO A 243 5.18 -4.68 -10.85
CA PRO A 243 4.15 -4.12 -11.73
C PRO A 243 3.63 -5.08 -12.82
N PRO A 244 4.48 -5.85 -13.55
CA PRO A 244 3.99 -6.87 -14.49
C PRO A 244 3.06 -7.91 -13.86
N SER A 245 3.20 -8.18 -12.56
CA SER A 245 2.28 -9.07 -11.86
C SER A 245 0.88 -8.47 -11.73
N MET A 246 0.74 -7.15 -11.58
CA MET A 246 -0.56 -6.49 -11.57
C MET A 246 -1.28 -6.69 -12.91
N ALA A 247 -0.56 -6.56 -14.02
CA ALA A 247 -1.12 -6.83 -15.35
C ALA A 247 -1.59 -8.29 -15.47
N LEU A 248 -0.78 -9.25 -15.00
CA LEU A 248 -1.13 -10.68 -15.03
C LEU A 248 -2.39 -11.00 -14.21
N PHE A 249 -2.47 -10.47 -12.99
CA PHE A 249 -3.61 -10.70 -12.09
C PHE A 249 -4.82 -9.82 -12.43
N GLY A 250 -4.66 -8.78 -13.24
CA GLY A 250 -5.77 -7.98 -13.77
C GLY A 250 -6.46 -8.60 -14.98
N ILE A 251 -5.87 -9.64 -15.60
CA ILE A 251 -6.44 -10.31 -16.79
C ILE A 251 -7.90 -10.73 -16.59
N PRO A 252 -8.31 -11.38 -15.48
CA PRO A 252 -9.69 -11.84 -15.31
C PRO A 252 -10.73 -10.72 -15.44
N SER A 253 -10.46 -9.55 -14.85
CA SER A 253 -11.31 -8.36 -15.00
C SER A 253 -11.21 -7.77 -16.41
N ALA A 254 -10.00 -7.73 -16.98
CA ALA A 254 -9.76 -7.16 -18.30
C ALA A 254 -10.50 -7.90 -19.44
N VAL A 255 -10.86 -9.19 -19.27
CA VAL A 255 -11.71 -9.93 -20.23
C VAL A 255 -13.07 -9.26 -20.45
N PHE A 256 -13.57 -8.52 -19.45
CA PHE A 256 -14.84 -7.79 -19.51
C PHE A 256 -14.66 -6.29 -19.83
N GLY A 257 -13.44 -5.86 -20.17
CA GLY A 257 -13.15 -4.49 -20.64
C GLY A 257 -13.27 -4.34 -22.17
N GLY A 258 -12.62 -3.32 -22.72
CA GLY A 258 -12.58 -3.03 -24.17
C GLY A 258 -13.56 -1.92 -24.60
N GLU A 259 -13.87 -1.85 -25.90
CA GLU A 259 -14.71 -0.77 -26.48
C GLU A 259 -16.13 -0.70 -25.88
N THR A 260 -16.67 -1.84 -25.44
CA THR A 260 -17.97 -1.94 -24.77
C THR A 260 -17.82 -2.68 -23.43
N PRO A 261 -17.33 -2.00 -22.37
CA PRO A 261 -16.98 -2.66 -21.12
C PRO A 261 -18.22 -3.08 -20.32
N ASP A 262 -18.19 -4.28 -19.75
CA ASP A 262 -19.19 -4.74 -18.77
C ASP A 262 -18.67 -4.46 -17.35
N ILE A 263 -18.92 -3.23 -16.90
CA ILE A 263 -18.52 -2.74 -15.57
C ILE A 263 -19.10 -3.60 -14.45
N THR A 264 -20.29 -4.18 -14.64
CA THR A 264 -20.92 -5.04 -13.63
C THR A 264 -20.20 -6.37 -13.51
N ALA A 265 -19.85 -6.99 -14.64
CA ALA A 265 -19.06 -8.22 -14.64
C ALA A 265 -17.66 -7.99 -14.04
N GLN A 266 -16.99 -6.89 -14.41
CA GLN A 266 -15.71 -6.49 -13.80
C GLN A 266 -15.83 -6.36 -12.29
N ALA A 267 -16.89 -5.70 -11.78
CA ALA A 267 -17.11 -5.53 -10.36
C ALA A 267 -17.28 -6.87 -9.63
N TRP A 268 -18.03 -7.80 -10.22
CA TRP A 268 -18.16 -9.15 -9.68
C TRP A 268 -16.85 -9.92 -9.66
N VAL A 269 -16.07 -9.87 -10.74
CA VAL A 269 -14.76 -10.55 -10.82
C VAL A 269 -13.81 -10.02 -9.76
N LEU A 270 -13.60 -8.71 -9.73
CA LEU A 270 -12.71 -8.05 -8.76
C LEU A 270 -13.22 -8.27 -7.32
N GLY A 271 -14.53 -8.22 -7.11
CA GLY A 271 -15.15 -8.49 -5.81
C GLY A 271 -14.92 -9.93 -5.33
N ILE A 272 -15.02 -10.92 -6.22
CA ILE A 272 -14.72 -12.33 -5.93
C ILE A 272 -13.23 -12.49 -5.60
N GLU A 273 -12.33 -11.90 -6.38
CA GLU A 273 -10.90 -11.98 -6.14
C GLU A 273 -10.49 -11.34 -4.80
N LEU A 274 -11.06 -10.19 -4.47
CA LEU A 274 -10.91 -9.56 -3.16
C LEU A 274 -11.44 -10.47 -2.04
N ALA A 275 -12.61 -11.07 -2.23
CA ALA A 275 -13.17 -12.02 -1.26
C ALA A 275 -12.24 -13.24 -1.07
N LEU A 276 -11.60 -13.74 -2.13
CA LEU A 276 -10.62 -14.83 -2.04
C LEU A 276 -9.38 -14.41 -1.24
N VAL A 277 -8.87 -13.19 -1.41
CA VAL A 277 -7.76 -12.66 -0.58
C VAL A 277 -8.16 -12.64 0.91
N TRP A 278 -9.36 -12.13 1.21
CA TRP A 278 -9.91 -12.10 2.56
C TRP A 278 -10.06 -13.49 3.17
N VAL A 279 -10.70 -14.42 2.45
CA VAL A 279 -10.94 -15.78 2.91
C VAL A 279 -9.62 -16.52 3.13
N ALA A 280 -8.67 -16.42 2.20
CA ALA A 280 -7.36 -17.06 2.32
C ALA A 280 -6.57 -16.49 3.52
N GLY A 281 -6.53 -15.16 3.67
CA GLY A 281 -5.85 -14.50 4.78
C GLY A 281 -6.42 -14.88 6.14
N LEU A 282 -7.75 -14.81 6.29
CA LEU A 282 -8.44 -15.21 7.52
C LEU A 282 -8.22 -16.69 7.83
N TRP A 283 -8.29 -17.56 6.82
CA TRP A 283 -8.02 -18.98 7.02
C TRP A 283 -6.58 -19.22 7.48
N ILE A 284 -5.59 -18.55 6.88
CA ILE A 284 -4.19 -18.66 7.32
C ILE A 284 -4.04 -18.16 8.76
N LEU A 285 -4.64 -17.02 9.11
CA LEU A 285 -4.58 -16.44 10.46
C LEU A 285 -5.22 -17.37 11.51
N VAL A 286 -6.43 -17.87 11.25
CA VAL A 286 -7.15 -18.78 12.16
C VAL A 286 -6.41 -20.11 12.29
N SER A 287 -5.91 -20.67 11.19
CA SER A 287 -5.14 -21.91 11.24
C SER A 287 -3.82 -21.74 11.99
N HIS A 288 -3.17 -20.58 11.89
CA HIS A 288 -1.99 -20.26 12.68
C HIS A 288 -2.32 -20.17 14.18
N VAL A 289 -3.41 -19.49 14.56
CA VAL A 289 -3.86 -19.44 15.97
C VAL A 289 -4.14 -20.83 16.54
N ARG A 290 -4.72 -21.73 15.75
CA ARG A 290 -4.98 -23.12 16.15
C ARG A 290 -3.70 -23.94 16.31
N ARG A 291 -2.61 -23.56 15.64
CA ARG A 291 -1.32 -24.26 15.65
C ARG A 291 -0.26 -23.57 16.49
N ARG A 292 -0.58 -22.49 17.19
CA ARG A 292 0.39 -21.67 17.94
C ARG A 292 1.19 -22.44 19.00
N ASP A 293 0.64 -23.54 19.51
CA ASP A 293 1.31 -24.36 20.52
C ASP A 293 2.43 -25.23 19.90
N THR A 294 2.36 -25.49 18.59
CA THR A 294 3.40 -26.21 17.82
C THR A 294 4.25 -25.28 16.94
N GLU A 295 3.65 -24.20 16.46
CA GLU A 295 4.26 -23.19 15.58
C GLU A 295 4.55 -21.93 16.41
N GLY A 296 5.70 -21.90 17.10
CA GLY A 296 6.08 -20.76 17.93
C GLY A 296 6.34 -19.47 17.11
N PRO A 297 5.97 -18.28 17.61
CA PRO A 297 6.24 -17.01 16.92
C PRO A 297 7.75 -16.72 16.81
N GLU A 298 8.11 -15.84 15.89
CA GLU A 298 9.48 -15.30 15.83
C GLU A 298 9.67 -14.16 16.85
N PRO A 299 10.94 -13.79 17.18
CA PRO A 299 11.20 -12.70 18.10
C PRO A 299 10.54 -11.38 17.66
N MET A 300 9.71 -10.84 18.54
CA MET A 300 9.04 -9.55 18.36
C MET A 300 10.05 -8.41 18.26
N THR A 301 10.02 -7.67 17.15
CA THR A 301 10.87 -6.49 16.94
C THR A 301 10.16 -5.25 17.48
N PRO A 302 10.91 -4.20 17.88
CA PRO A 302 10.30 -2.93 18.29
C PRO A 302 9.43 -2.32 17.19
N PHE A 303 9.86 -2.44 15.92
CA PHE A 303 9.11 -1.97 14.77
C PHE A 303 7.76 -2.67 14.65
N ALA A 304 7.73 -4.01 14.60
CA ALA A 304 6.50 -4.80 14.48
C ALA A 304 5.53 -4.61 15.67
N ARG A 305 6.07 -4.28 16.86
CA ARG A 305 5.26 -4.04 18.06
C ARG A 305 4.55 -2.69 18.02
N VAL A 306 5.23 -1.66 17.54
CA VAL A 306 4.82 -0.26 17.78
C VAL A 306 4.26 0.37 16.51
N TYR A 307 4.98 0.29 15.39
CA TYR A 307 4.60 1.02 14.17
C TYR A 307 3.22 0.63 13.62
N PRO A 308 2.84 -0.67 13.52
CA PRO A 308 1.49 -1.04 13.08
C PRO A 308 0.37 -0.47 13.97
N VAL A 309 0.60 -0.41 15.29
CA VAL A 309 -0.37 0.15 16.24
C VAL A 309 -0.47 1.67 16.06
N VAL A 310 0.67 2.36 15.94
CA VAL A 310 0.73 3.80 15.72
C VAL A 310 0.02 4.17 14.41
N TYR A 311 0.30 3.46 13.33
CA TYR A 311 -0.37 3.64 12.04
C TYR A 311 -1.89 3.48 12.18
N LEU A 312 -2.35 2.37 12.79
CA LEU A 312 -3.77 2.08 12.92
C LEU A 312 -4.50 3.11 13.79
N VAL A 313 -3.88 3.55 14.89
CA VAL A 313 -4.43 4.60 15.76
C VAL A 313 -4.47 5.94 15.03
N ALA A 314 -3.42 6.32 14.30
CA ALA A 314 -3.42 7.54 13.52
C ALA A 314 -4.53 7.54 12.46
N MET A 315 -4.69 6.45 11.72
CA MET A 315 -5.78 6.31 10.75
C MET A 315 -7.16 6.36 11.41
N ALA A 316 -7.34 5.73 12.58
CA ALA A 316 -8.59 5.81 13.33
C ALA A 316 -8.91 7.25 13.76
N LEU A 317 -7.92 8.01 14.23
CA LEU A 317 -8.11 9.42 14.60
C LEU A 317 -8.46 10.28 13.38
N LEU A 318 -7.83 10.05 12.23
CA LEU A 318 -8.15 10.76 10.99
C LEU A 318 -9.57 10.44 10.48
N TRP A 319 -9.99 9.18 10.59
CA TRP A 319 -11.38 8.78 10.35
C TRP A 319 -12.36 9.46 11.30
N LEU A 320 -12.03 9.59 12.59
CA LEU A 320 -12.89 10.30 13.55
C LEU A 320 -13.04 11.79 13.21
N VAL A 321 -11.99 12.42 12.68
CA VAL A 321 -12.05 13.81 12.19
C VAL A 321 -12.95 13.92 10.96
N ALA A 322 -12.88 12.96 10.03
CA ALA A 322 -13.69 12.93 8.81
C ALA A 322 -15.13 12.43 9.02
N LEU A 323 -15.43 11.82 10.18
CA LEU A 323 -16.68 11.13 10.43
C LEU A 323 -17.94 12.01 10.34
N PRO A 324 -17.96 13.27 10.81
CA PRO A 324 -19.12 14.13 10.67
C PRO A 324 -19.50 14.33 9.19
N ASP A 325 -18.55 14.78 8.36
CA ASP A 325 -18.80 15.00 6.93
C ASP A 325 -19.12 13.70 6.19
N PHE A 326 -18.56 12.58 6.65
CA PHE A 326 -18.87 11.25 6.11
C PHE A 326 -20.33 10.86 6.35
N LEU A 327 -20.87 11.14 7.55
CA LEU A 327 -22.24 10.80 7.92
C LEU A 327 -23.27 11.78 7.34
N ASP A 328 -22.85 13.03 7.11
CA ASP A 328 -23.68 14.07 6.49
C ASP A 328 -23.63 14.04 4.95
N ALA A 329 -22.82 13.16 4.35
CA ALA A 329 -22.68 13.04 2.91
C ALA A 329 -23.99 12.61 2.23
N ASP A 330 -24.38 13.33 1.17
CA ASP A 330 -25.53 12.99 0.35
C ASP A 330 -25.08 12.32 -0.94
N ASN A 331 -25.68 11.16 -1.26
CA ASN A 331 -25.32 10.35 -2.42
C ASN A 331 -23.81 10.07 -2.56
N GLY A 332 -23.10 9.93 -1.43
CA GLY A 332 -21.67 9.64 -1.41
C GLY A 332 -20.75 10.86 -1.59
N ILE A 333 -21.29 12.07 -1.53
CA ILE A 333 -20.53 13.33 -1.66
C ILE A 333 -20.73 14.20 -0.40
N THR A 334 -19.65 14.72 0.16
CA THR A 334 -19.68 15.65 1.31
C THR A 334 -20.17 17.04 0.90
N SER A 335 -20.47 17.91 1.87
CA SER A 335 -20.78 19.32 1.64
C SER A 335 -19.66 20.10 0.93
N ASP A 336 -18.41 19.67 1.10
CA ASP A 336 -17.22 20.23 0.44
C ASP A 336 -16.96 19.65 -0.97
N GLY A 337 -17.89 18.83 -1.48
CA GLY A 337 -17.83 18.24 -2.80
C GLY A 337 -16.83 17.10 -2.93
N THR A 338 -16.41 16.49 -1.82
CA THR A 338 -15.47 15.34 -1.85
C THR A 338 -16.21 14.01 -1.82
N PRO A 339 -15.78 13.03 -2.63
CA PRO A 339 -16.39 11.71 -2.60
C PRO A 339 -15.95 10.92 -1.36
N VAL A 340 -16.88 10.19 -0.74
CA VAL A 340 -16.60 9.34 0.43
C VAL A 340 -16.33 7.88 0.04
N GLY A 341 -15.45 7.22 0.80
CA GLY A 341 -15.19 5.80 0.64
C GLY A 341 -16.28 4.90 1.24
N SER A 342 -16.03 3.60 1.25
CA SER A 342 -16.96 2.61 1.81
C SER A 342 -16.76 2.45 3.31
N GLY A 343 -17.71 2.96 4.11
CA GLY A 343 -17.68 2.86 5.56
C GLY A 343 -17.72 1.41 6.07
N TRP A 344 -18.55 0.55 5.46
CA TRP A 344 -18.62 -0.88 5.83
C TRP A 344 -17.33 -1.63 5.54
N TYR A 345 -16.72 -1.36 4.39
CA TYR A 345 -15.46 -1.99 4.03
C TYR A 345 -14.32 -1.52 4.94
N THR A 346 -14.29 -0.22 5.24
CA THR A 346 -13.35 0.37 6.21
C THR A 346 -13.48 -0.26 7.60
N LEU A 347 -14.70 -0.45 8.10
CA LEU A 347 -14.95 -1.14 9.37
C LEU A 347 -14.45 -2.59 9.34
N ALA A 348 -14.66 -3.31 8.24
CA ALA A 348 -14.11 -4.65 8.06
C ALA A 348 -12.58 -4.63 8.09
N CYS A 349 -11.93 -3.69 7.40
CA CYS A 349 -10.48 -3.52 7.42
C CYS A 349 -9.95 -3.19 8.82
N PHE A 350 -10.56 -2.28 9.56
CA PHE A 350 -10.21 -2.03 10.98
C PHE A 350 -10.32 -3.29 11.83
N ALA A 351 -11.40 -4.07 11.67
CA ALA A 351 -11.58 -5.32 12.39
C ALA A 351 -10.51 -6.36 12.02
N GLY A 352 -10.17 -6.48 10.73
CA GLY A 352 -9.12 -7.36 10.23
C GLY A 352 -7.73 -6.98 10.76
N ALA A 353 -7.37 -5.70 10.67
CA ALA A 353 -6.11 -5.17 11.21
C ALA A 353 -6.02 -5.37 12.72
N ALA A 354 -7.09 -5.08 13.47
CA ALA A 354 -7.16 -5.31 14.91
C ALA A 354 -7.02 -6.80 15.27
N ALA A 355 -7.66 -7.71 14.51
CA ALA A 355 -7.53 -9.15 14.71
C ALA A 355 -6.09 -9.62 14.48
N VAL A 356 -5.42 -9.17 13.41
CA VAL A 356 -4.01 -9.47 13.14
C VAL A 356 -3.12 -9.01 14.28
N LEU A 357 -3.30 -7.76 14.76
CA LEU A 357 -2.52 -7.22 15.88
C LEU A 357 -2.82 -7.95 17.19
N ALA A 358 -4.07 -8.34 17.44
CA ALA A 358 -4.45 -9.11 18.62
C ALA A 358 -3.77 -10.49 18.62
N VAL A 359 -3.74 -11.19 17.48
CA VAL A 359 -3.01 -12.46 17.35
C VAL A 359 -1.52 -12.25 17.60
N LEU A 360 -0.92 -11.23 16.98
CA LEU A 360 0.50 -10.88 17.12
C LEU A 360 0.90 -10.64 18.59
N HIS A 361 0.07 -9.93 19.36
CA HIS A 361 0.36 -9.59 20.76
C HIS A 361 -0.01 -10.69 21.76
N THR A 362 -1.02 -11.52 21.46
CA THR A 362 -1.46 -12.60 22.36
C THR A 362 -0.62 -13.86 22.25
N ALA A 363 -0.04 -14.16 21.07
CA ALA A 363 0.87 -15.29 20.87
C ALA A 363 2.05 -15.33 21.87
N ARG A 364 2.39 -14.17 22.45
CA ARG A 364 3.53 -14.00 23.37
C ARG A 364 3.20 -14.22 24.85
N ARG A 365 1.94 -14.04 25.28
CA ARG A 365 1.57 -14.15 26.71
C ARG A 365 1.70 -15.57 27.27
N ARG A 366 1.96 -16.57 26.43
CA ARG A 366 2.01 -17.99 26.80
C ARG A 366 3.40 -18.61 26.75
N THR A 367 4.45 -17.88 26.36
CA THR A 367 5.82 -18.38 26.44
C THR A 367 6.29 -18.22 27.89
N PRO A 368 6.55 -19.31 28.64
CA PRO A 368 7.09 -19.19 29.99
C PRO A 368 8.43 -18.47 29.92
N VAL A 369 8.64 -17.51 30.82
CA VAL A 369 9.99 -17.01 31.10
C VAL A 369 10.73 -18.19 31.73
N GLU A 370 11.67 -18.80 31.01
CA GLU A 370 12.69 -19.62 31.65
C GLU A 370 13.48 -18.68 32.57
N VAL A 371 13.18 -18.75 33.86
CA VAL A 371 13.99 -18.15 34.91
C VAL A 371 15.22 -19.03 35.04
N GLY A 372 16.31 -18.59 34.41
CA GLY A 372 17.66 -19.12 34.63
C GLY A 372 18.32 -18.49 35.85
#